data_AF-A0A7R9G754-F1
#
_entry.id   AF-A0A7R9G754-F1
#
_cell.length_a   1.000
_cell.length_b   1.000
_cell.length_c   1.000
_cell.angle_alpha   90.00
_cell.angle_beta   90.00
_cell.angle_gamma   90.00
#
_symmetry.space_group_name_H-M   'P 1'
#
loop_
_entity.id
_entity.type
_entity.pdbx_description
1 polymer ?
#
loop_
_entity_poly.entity_id
_entity_poly.type
_entity_poly.pdbx_seq_one_letter_code
_entity_poly.pdbx_strand_id
1 'polypeptide(L)'
;MSLLVFGRSVTTIAADIYPLFLVTCFLGTVATNSICVSTVAVGMQILNDMVPVSPGMEISARDKSSHIAMLQCLGWTAGLCLMPMIAWATGNWMSFLLISSLPSVVFFTTICMFPESPRWLAARGRTTECIQELRRIADANGTEVPLNAVEVLKRLGEKRENTYGFASLFSSWTLAKNTSLIMMCWLINMLSYYTLTLNVTNMSGNPFLNFFWQALVELPGYTLGKVFSDRFGRRWTQSIGFIVIVLSCTVLVGISIGKQRAWSDVVL
;
A
#
# COMPACT_ATOMS: atom_id res chain seq x y z
N MET A 1 -6.30 13.89 -17.95
CA MET A 1 -5.47 14.96 -17.36
C MET A 1 -4.27 14.29 -16.70
N SER A 2 -3.07 14.72 -17.07
CA SER A 2 -1.87 13.88 -17.14
C SER A 2 -1.03 13.98 -15.86
N LEU A 3 -1.03 12.92 -15.04
CA LEU A 3 -0.23 12.85 -13.79
C LEU A 3 1.30 12.88 -14.02
N LEU A 4 1.77 12.76 -15.26
CA LEU A 4 3.19 12.87 -15.61
C LEU A 4 3.70 14.31 -15.77
N VAL A 5 2.83 15.32 -15.62
CA VAL A 5 3.17 16.74 -15.83
C VAL A 5 3.88 17.38 -14.63
N PHE A 6 3.70 16.86 -13.42
CA PHE A 6 4.32 17.38 -12.21
C PHE A 6 5.59 16.59 -11.82
N GLY A 7 6.59 17.26 -11.24
CA GLY A 7 7.73 16.60 -10.59
C GLY A 7 7.23 15.65 -9.49
N ARG A 8 7.89 14.52 -9.24
CA ARG A 8 7.32 13.48 -8.35
C ARG A 8 7.14 13.95 -6.92
N SER A 9 8.01 14.82 -6.41
CA SER A 9 7.81 15.53 -5.14
C SER A 9 6.57 16.44 -5.18
N VAL A 10 6.31 17.13 -6.28
CA VAL A 10 5.05 17.88 -6.51
C VAL A 10 3.86 16.95 -6.69
N THR A 11 4.05 15.73 -7.18
CA THR A 11 2.98 14.74 -7.31
C THR A 11 2.69 14.08 -5.97
N THR A 12 3.68 13.92 -5.10
CA THR A 12 3.48 13.46 -3.71
C THR A 12 2.83 14.56 -2.88
N ILE A 13 3.25 15.82 -3.04
CA ILE A 13 2.64 17.00 -2.38
C ILE A 13 1.25 17.34 -2.96
N ALA A 14 0.99 17.10 -4.26
CA ALA A 14 -0.31 17.36 -4.90
C ALA A 14 -1.26 16.14 -4.84
N ALA A 15 -0.73 14.91 -4.77
CA ALA A 15 -1.49 13.70 -4.45
C ALA A 15 -1.60 13.47 -2.95
N ASP A 16 -1.03 14.35 -2.11
CA ASP A 16 -1.45 14.50 -0.74
C ASP A 16 -2.90 14.97 -0.78
N ILE A 17 -3.77 13.97 -0.84
CA ILE A 17 -5.18 14.02 -0.49
C ILE A 17 -5.31 14.31 1.02
N TYR A 18 -4.22 14.59 1.73
CA TYR A 18 -4.12 14.84 3.16
C TYR A 18 -4.93 16.05 3.68
N PRO A 19 -4.88 17.26 3.07
CA PRO A 19 -5.84 18.32 3.39
C PRO A 19 -7.28 17.90 3.09
N LEU A 20 -7.53 17.07 2.08
CA LEU A 20 -8.85 16.50 1.79
C LEU A 20 -9.27 15.43 2.82
N PHE A 21 -8.33 14.67 3.37
CA PHE A 21 -8.49 13.71 4.47
C PHE A 21 -8.78 14.45 5.77
N LEU A 22 -8.03 15.50 6.10
CA LEU A 22 -8.30 16.36 7.25
C LEU A 22 -9.65 17.09 7.10
N VAL A 23 -9.97 17.57 5.91
CA VAL A 23 -11.28 18.18 5.60
C VAL A 23 -12.40 17.13 5.69
N THR A 24 -12.21 15.89 5.24
CA THR A 24 -13.21 14.82 5.39
C THR A 24 -13.32 14.34 6.83
N CYS A 25 -12.23 14.23 7.60
CA CYS A 25 -12.27 13.95 9.03
C CYS A 25 -12.99 15.07 9.80
N PHE A 26 -12.73 16.33 9.44
CA PHE A 26 -13.40 17.49 10.03
C PHE A 26 -14.89 17.54 9.64
N LEU A 27 -15.23 17.34 8.37
CA LEU A 27 -16.61 17.26 7.89
C LEU A 27 -17.36 16.05 8.47
N GLY A 28 -16.68 14.92 8.66
CA GLY A 28 -17.23 13.72 9.31
C GLY A 28 -17.43 13.89 10.81
N THR A 29 -16.71 14.83 11.44
CA THR A 29 -16.94 15.26 12.83
C THR A 29 -18.19 16.12 12.96
N VAL A 30 -18.56 16.84 11.89
CA VAL A 30 -19.71 17.77 11.86
C VAL A 30 -20.98 17.13 11.27
N ALA A 31 -20.86 16.16 10.35
CA ALA A 31 -22.00 15.56 9.66
C ALA A 31 -22.35 14.16 10.18
N THR A 32 -23.62 13.96 10.55
CA THR A 32 -24.23 12.69 11.02
C THR A 32 -24.13 11.52 10.01
N ASN A 33 -23.73 11.78 8.76
CA ASN A 33 -23.58 10.78 7.70
C ASN A 33 -22.17 10.17 7.66
N SER A 34 -21.71 9.63 8.78
CA SER A 34 -20.32 9.20 9.04
C SER A 34 -19.81 8.04 8.16
N ILE A 35 -20.70 7.27 7.51
CA ILE A 35 -20.35 6.06 6.75
C ILE A 35 -19.74 6.41 5.38
N CYS A 36 -20.32 7.36 4.64
CA CYS A 36 -19.80 7.77 3.34
C CYS A 36 -18.46 8.53 3.47
N VAL A 37 -18.30 9.26 4.55
CA VAL A 37 -17.08 10.06 4.78
C VAL A 37 -15.93 9.17 5.23
N SER A 38 -16.17 8.17 6.08
CA SER A 38 -15.15 7.19 6.50
C SER A 38 -14.69 6.29 5.36
N THR A 39 -15.59 5.86 4.47
CA THR A 39 -15.22 5.05 3.28
C THR A 39 -14.38 5.83 2.27
N VAL A 40 -14.69 7.11 2.05
CA VAL A 40 -13.86 8.01 1.23
C VAL A 40 -12.50 8.25 1.89
N ALA A 41 -12.46 8.50 3.20
CA ALA A 41 -11.21 8.71 3.94
C ALA A 41 -10.30 7.46 3.90
N VAL A 42 -10.86 6.26 4.08
CA VAL A 42 -10.12 4.99 3.98
C VAL A 42 -9.64 4.75 2.53
N GLY A 43 -10.48 5.01 1.53
CA GLY A 43 -10.08 4.91 0.12
C GLY A 43 -8.94 5.86 -0.23
N MET A 44 -8.92 7.05 0.36
CA MET A 44 -7.84 8.04 0.20
C MET A 44 -6.57 7.62 0.95
N GLN A 45 -6.68 6.98 2.13
CA GLN A 45 -5.55 6.45 2.89
C GLN A 45 -4.78 5.39 2.09
N ILE A 46 -5.50 4.45 1.48
CA ILE A 46 -4.90 3.37 0.66
C ILE A 46 -4.14 3.95 -0.53
N LEU A 47 -4.69 4.98 -1.17
CA LEU A 47 -4.01 5.66 -2.27
C LEU A 47 -2.75 6.36 -1.78
N ASN A 48 -2.82 7.02 -0.60
CA ASN A 48 -1.68 7.70 0.01
C ASN A 48 -0.54 6.72 0.33
N ASP A 49 -0.83 5.55 0.93
CA ASP A 49 0.19 4.55 1.28
C ASP A 49 0.95 3.99 0.08
N MET A 50 0.39 4.05 -1.14
CA MET A 50 1.03 3.54 -2.35
C MET A 50 1.96 4.56 -3.02
N VAL A 51 1.80 5.87 -2.76
CA VAL A 51 2.58 6.93 -3.43
C VAL A 51 4.06 6.94 -3.01
N PRO A 52 4.42 6.83 -1.71
CA PRO A 52 5.83 6.88 -1.26
C PRO A 52 6.65 5.64 -1.64
N VAL A 53 5.97 4.51 -1.86
CA VAL A 53 6.59 3.18 -2.04
C VAL A 53 7.22 3.05 -3.41
N SER A 54 6.52 3.57 -4.43
CA SER A 54 6.98 3.50 -5.81
C SER A 54 8.37 4.16 -6.00
N PRO A 55 8.64 5.38 -5.48
CA PRO A 55 9.98 5.96 -5.46
C PRO A 55 11.01 5.11 -4.69
N GLY A 56 10.69 4.63 -3.48
CA GLY A 56 11.62 3.83 -2.67
C GLY A 56 12.04 2.52 -3.35
N MET A 57 11.11 1.88 -4.05
CA MET A 57 11.36 0.69 -4.86
C MET A 57 12.20 0.96 -6.12
N GLU A 58 12.16 2.19 -6.64
CA GLU A 58 12.89 2.57 -7.85
C GLU A 58 14.30 3.08 -7.59
N ILE A 59 14.52 3.71 -6.42
CA ILE A 59 15.83 4.27 -6.02
C ILE A 59 16.72 3.18 -5.43
N SER A 60 16.11 2.15 -4.82
CA SER A 60 16.86 1.02 -4.28
C SER A 60 17.36 0.07 -5.36
N ALA A 61 18.55 -0.49 -5.14
CA ALA A 61 19.04 -1.62 -5.93
C ALA A 61 18.00 -2.74 -5.93
N ARG A 62 17.85 -3.44 -7.06
CA ARG A 62 16.84 -4.49 -7.29
C ARG A 62 16.80 -5.57 -6.20
N ASP A 63 17.93 -5.77 -5.52
CA ASP A 63 18.10 -6.72 -4.42
C ASP A 63 17.58 -6.18 -3.06
N LYS A 64 17.67 -4.86 -2.84
CA LYS A 64 17.19 -4.19 -1.62
C LYS A 64 15.74 -3.72 -1.69
N SER A 65 15.14 -3.64 -2.89
CA SER A 65 13.75 -3.20 -3.05
C SER A 65 12.77 -4.12 -2.30
N SER A 66 13.03 -5.44 -2.26
CA SER A 66 12.21 -6.39 -1.48
C SER A 66 12.20 -6.07 0.03
N HIS A 67 13.30 -5.52 0.56
CA HIS A 67 13.40 -5.12 1.96
C HIS A 67 12.65 -3.83 2.25
N ILE A 68 12.65 -2.86 1.33
CA ILE A 68 11.87 -1.61 1.48
C ILE A 68 10.38 -1.92 1.47
N ALA A 69 9.92 -2.80 0.57
CA ALA A 69 8.54 -3.27 0.57
C ALA A 69 8.16 -3.96 1.89
N MET A 70 9.06 -4.76 2.49
CA MET A 70 8.81 -5.35 3.82
C MET A 70 8.69 -4.29 4.91
N LEU A 71 9.57 -3.29 4.94
CA LEU A 71 9.53 -2.24 5.96
C LEU A 71 8.20 -1.48 5.91
N GLN A 72 7.66 -1.26 4.72
CA GLN A 72 6.32 -0.70 4.55
C GLN A 72 5.24 -1.62 5.15
N CYS A 73 5.25 -2.91 4.81
CA CYS A 73 4.29 -3.88 5.35
C CYS A 73 4.36 -3.96 6.89
N LEU A 74 5.56 -3.89 7.46
CA LEU A 74 5.76 -3.84 8.91
C LEU A 74 5.19 -2.56 9.52
N GLY A 75 5.39 -1.41 8.87
CA GLY A 75 4.79 -0.14 9.29
C GLY A 75 3.26 -0.18 9.28
N TRP A 76 2.67 -0.78 8.24
CA TRP A 76 1.22 -1.00 8.13
C TRP A 76 0.69 -1.84 9.30
N THR A 77 1.28 -3.00 9.56
CA THR A 77 0.82 -3.86 10.66
C THR A 77 1.07 -3.22 12.03
N ALA A 78 2.17 -2.51 12.22
CA ALA A 78 2.41 -1.76 13.47
C ALA A 78 1.30 -0.71 13.70
N GLY A 79 0.89 0.00 12.65
CA GLY A 79 -0.24 0.93 12.71
C GLY A 79 -1.56 0.25 13.08
N LEU A 80 -1.86 -0.90 12.46
CA LEU A 80 -3.06 -1.69 12.77
C LEU A 80 -3.07 -2.28 14.18
N CYS A 81 -1.91 -2.66 14.73
CA CYS A 81 -1.80 -3.11 16.12
C CYS A 81 -1.98 -1.98 17.12
N LEU A 82 -1.44 -0.79 16.83
CA LEU A 82 -1.53 0.38 17.70
C LEU A 82 -2.93 1.00 17.70
N MET A 83 -3.63 0.97 16.56
CA MET A 83 -4.98 1.54 16.43
C MET A 83 -5.98 1.08 17.51
N PRO A 84 -6.24 -0.23 17.71
CA PRO A 84 -7.18 -0.70 18.73
C PRO A 84 -6.72 -0.36 20.15
N MET A 85 -5.41 -0.29 20.41
CA MET A 85 -4.87 0.08 21.72
C MET A 85 -5.13 1.56 22.04
N ILE A 86 -4.94 2.45 21.06
CA ILE A 86 -5.21 3.89 21.21
C ILE A 86 -6.72 4.13 21.33
N ALA A 87 -7.53 3.41 20.54
CA ALA A 87 -8.99 3.47 20.63
C ALA A 87 -9.50 3.05 22.02
N TRP A 88 -8.94 1.97 22.58
CA TRP A 88 -9.28 1.51 23.93
C TRP A 88 -8.83 2.49 25.03
N ALA A 89 -7.63 3.06 24.91
CA ALA A 89 -7.09 4.00 25.89
C ALA A 89 -7.82 5.36 25.90
N THR A 90 -8.31 5.83 24.76
CA THR A 90 -8.96 7.15 24.65
C THR A 90 -10.45 7.12 24.92
N GLY A 91 -11.15 6.03 24.56
CA GLY A 91 -12.60 5.89 24.73
C GLY A 91 -13.46 6.92 23.99
N ASN A 92 -12.85 7.88 23.29
CA ASN A 92 -13.51 8.96 22.55
C ASN A 92 -12.99 9.01 21.11
N TRP A 93 -13.91 8.92 20.16
CA TRP A 93 -13.63 8.88 18.73
C TRP A 93 -12.95 10.16 18.21
N MET A 94 -13.20 11.32 18.81
CA MET A 94 -12.53 12.57 18.41
C MET A 94 -11.05 12.57 18.82
N SER A 95 -10.75 12.19 20.06
CA SER A 95 -9.38 12.10 20.56
C SER A 95 -8.58 11.05 19.78
N PHE A 96 -9.22 9.94 19.41
CA PHE A 96 -8.64 8.93 18.54
C PHE A 96 -8.25 9.47 17.17
N LEU A 97 -9.16 10.20 16.50
CA LEU A 97 -8.88 10.82 15.21
C LEU A 97 -7.71 11.81 15.30
N LEU A 98 -7.70 12.67 16.32
CA LEU A 98 -6.61 13.63 16.54
C LEU A 98 -5.26 12.93 16.72
N ILE A 99 -5.18 11.94 17.61
CA ILE A 99 -3.94 11.19 17.84
C ILE A 99 -3.47 10.46 16.57
N SER A 100 -4.40 9.86 15.82
CA SER A 100 -4.06 9.15 14.57
C SER A 100 -3.53 10.08 13.47
N SER A 101 -3.87 11.37 13.51
CA SER A 101 -3.38 12.37 12.56
C SER A 101 -1.99 12.93 12.89
N LEU A 102 -1.52 12.78 14.14
CA LEU A 102 -0.22 13.33 14.56
C LEU A 102 0.98 12.71 13.81
N PRO A 103 1.11 11.38 13.66
CA PRO A 103 2.22 10.78 12.91
C PRO A 103 2.27 11.26 11.47
N SER A 104 1.10 11.45 10.85
CA SER A 104 0.96 11.88 9.46
C SER A 104 1.51 13.29 9.21
N VAL A 105 1.39 14.20 10.19
CA VAL A 105 2.00 15.54 10.12
C VAL A 105 3.53 15.46 10.11
N VAL A 106 4.11 14.56 10.90
CA VAL A 106 5.57 14.34 10.91
C VAL A 106 6.03 13.84 9.55
N PHE A 107 5.32 12.86 8.96
CA PHE A 107 5.64 12.36 7.63
C PHE A 107 5.58 13.43 6.54
N PHE A 108 4.60 14.35 6.61
CA PHE A 108 4.50 15.47 5.67
C PHE A 108 5.75 16.35 5.67
N THR A 109 6.35 16.62 6.83
CA THR A 109 7.58 17.42 6.91
C THR A 109 8.78 16.70 6.31
N THR A 110 8.85 15.38 6.47
CA THR A 110 9.98 14.58 5.95
C THR A 110 9.94 14.37 4.45
N ILE A 111 8.77 14.43 3.80
CA ILE A 111 8.63 14.20 2.36
C ILE A 111 9.29 15.30 1.52
N CYS A 112 9.30 16.53 2.03
CA CYS A 112 9.98 17.67 1.41
C CYS A 112 11.50 17.49 1.34
N MET A 113 12.07 16.57 2.11
CA MET A 113 13.50 16.29 2.15
C MET A 113 13.92 15.14 1.21
N PHE A 114 12.98 14.44 0.58
CA PHE A 114 13.30 13.32 -0.31
C PHE A 114 13.73 13.79 -1.71
N PRO A 115 14.86 13.28 -2.23
CA PRO A 115 15.31 13.59 -3.59
C PRO A 115 14.37 12.99 -4.64
N GLU A 116 14.32 13.60 -5.83
CA GLU A 116 13.53 13.07 -6.95
C GLU A 116 14.11 11.74 -7.47
N SER A 117 13.25 10.82 -7.92
CA SER A 117 13.68 9.54 -8.48
C SER A 117 14.56 9.73 -9.73
N PRO A 118 15.79 9.15 -9.76
CA PRO A 118 16.68 9.23 -10.92
C PRO A 118 16.05 8.73 -12.23
N ARG A 119 15.14 7.75 -12.14
CA ARG A 119 14.43 7.17 -13.28
C ARG A 119 13.46 8.17 -13.92
N TRP A 120 12.79 9.00 -13.12
CA TRP A 120 11.91 10.05 -13.63
C TRP A 120 12.70 11.17 -14.30
N LEU A 121 13.83 11.58 -13.70
CA LEU A 121 14.74 12.57 -14.28
C LEU A 121 15.29 12.09 -15.64
N ALA A 122 15.64 10.80 -15.74
CA ALA A 122 16.07 10.17 -17.00
C ALA A 122 14.95 10.18 -18.05
N ALA A 123 13.72 9.79 -17.70
CA ALA A 123 12.57 9.77 -18.62
C ALA A 123 12.17 11.16 -19.14
N ARG A 124 12.37 12.21 -18.34
CA ARG A 124 12.14 13.62 -18.72
C ARG A 124 13.28 14.23 -19.55
N GLY A 125 14.38 13.51 -19.76
CA GLY A 125 15.57 14.04 -20.44
C GLY A 125 16.36 15.06 -19.61
N ARG A 126 16.13 15.15 -18.29
CA ARG A 126 16.87 16.03 -17.36
C ARG A 126 18.17 15.33 -16.92
N THR A 127 19.06 15.11 -17.87
CA THR A 127 20.24 14.24 -17.68
C THR A 127 21.25 14.80 -16.69
N THR A 128 21.43 16.13 -16.62
CA THR A 128 22.35 16.79 -15.67
C THR A 128 21.93 16.58 -14.22
N GLU A 129 20.66 16.79 -13.93
CA GLU A 129 20.10 16.60 -12.58
C GLU A 129 20.06 15.13 -12.19
N CYS A 130 19.74 14.24 -13.13
CA CYS A 130 19.80 12.79 -12.92
C CYS A 130 21.21 12.34 -12.47
N ILE A 131 22.26 12.85 -13.13
CA ILE A 131 23.65 12.54 -12.78
C ILE A 131 24.01 13.10 -11.39
N GLN A 132 23.55 14.30 -11.06
CA GLN A 132 23.79 14.90 -9.75
C GLN A 132 23.16 14.10 -8.61
N GLU A 133 21.92 13.64 -8.78
CA GLU A 133 21.25 12.77 -7.79
C GLU A 133 21.88 11.39 -7.71
N LEU A 134 22.27 10.79 -8.84
CA LEU A 134 23.01 9.52 -8.84
C LEU A 134 24.35 9.63 -8.11
N ARG A 135 25.07 10.74 -8.25
CA ARG A 135 26.30 11.02 -7.50
C ARG A 135 26.03 11.14 -6.01
N ARG A 136 25.00 11.88 -5.59
CA ARG A 136 24.60 11.96 -4.17
C ARG A 136 24.30 10.59 -3.57
N ILE A 137 23.57 9.74 -4.30
CA ILE A 137 23.25 8.37 -3.87
C ILE A 137 24.51 7.49 -3.83
N ALA A 138 25.42 7.66 -4.78
CA ALA A 138 26.70 6.96 -4.83
C ALA A 138 27.61 7.35 -3.66
N ASP A 139 27.73 8.65 -3.38
CA ASP A 139 28.51 9.19 -2.26
C ASP A 139 27.95 8.68 -0.91
N ALA A 140 26.62 8.66 -0.75
CA ALA A 140 25.96 8.13 0.44
C ALA A 140 26.13 6.61 0.61
N ASN A 141 26.27 5.86 -0.50
CA ASN A 141 26.50 4.41 -0.49
C ASN A 141 27.99 4.03 -0.56
N GLY A 142 28.90 5.00 -0.64
CA GLY A 142 30.34 4.76 -0.79
C GLY A 142 30.73 4.01 -2.07
N THR A 143 29.95 4.12 -3.14
CA THR A 143 30.17 3.42 -4.41
C THR A 143 30.35 4.43 -5.53
N GLU A 144 31.31 4.24 -6.44
CA GLU A 144 31.48 5.15 -7.58
C GLU A 144 30.44 4.88 -8.69
N VAL A 145 29.87 5.96 -9.26
CA VAL A 145 28.98 5.84 -10.44
C VAL A 145 29.83 5.47 -11.66
N PRO A 146 29.64 4.30 -12.30
CA PRO A 146 30.42 3.96 -13.49
C PRO A 146 30.13 4.95 -14.62
N LEU A 147 31.18 5.52 -15.22
CA LEU A 147 31.06 6.48 -16.35
C LEU A 147 30.19 5.94 -17.50
N ASN A 148 30.21 4.63 -17.74
CA ASN A 148 29.39 3.96 -18.76
C ASN A 148 27.88 4.13 -18.50
N ALA A 149 27.42 4.20 -17.25
CA ALA A 149 26.01 4.41 -16.94
C ALA A 149 25.55 5.83 -17.29
N VAL A 150 26.44 6.81 -17.13
CA VAL A 150 26.20 8.22 -17.48
C VAL A 150 26.04 8.40 -18.99
N GLU A 151 26.85 7.69 -19.77
CA GLU A 151 26.82 7.72 -21.23
C GLU A 151 25.59 6.99 -21.80
N VAL A 152 25.22 5.86 -21.20
CA VAL A 152 23.98 5.13 -21.50
C VAL A 152 22.75 5.96 -21.17
N LEU A 153 22.72 6.66 -20.03
CA LEU A 153 21.63 7.58 -19.67
C LEU A 153 21.48 8.74 -20.65
N LYS A 154 22.60 9.30 -21.13
CA LYS A 154 22.57 10.33 -22.21
C LYS A 154 21.95 9.79 -23.50
N ARG A 155 22.32 8.57 -23.92
CA ARG A 155 21.75 7.92 -25.11
C ARG A 155 20.28 7.53 -24.96
N LEU A 156 19.84 7.17 -23.74
CA LEU A 156 18.43 6.90 -23.43
C LEU A 156 17.58 8.17 -23.39
N GLY A 157 18.12 9.30 -22.93
CA GLY A 157 17.42 10.59 -22.93
C GLY A 157 17.05 11.09 -24.34
N GLU A 158 17.77 10.65 -25.38
CA GLU A 158 17.45 10.95 -26.78
C GLU A 158 16.25 10.13 -27.30
N LYS A 159 16.03 8.92 -26.76
CA LYS A 159 14.80 8.16 -26.98
C LYS A 159 13.75 8.65 -25.98
N ARG A 160 13.03 9.71 -26.34
CA ARG A 160 11.78 10.08 -25.64
C ARG A 160 10.90 8.83 -25.54
N GLU A 161 10.73 8.28 -24.34
CA GLU A 161 9.58 7.41 -24.08
C GLU A 161 8.35 8.28 -24.34
N ASN A 162 7.58 7.93 -25.36
CA ASN A 162 6.32 8.61 -25.64
C ASN A 162 5.45 8.50 -24.37
N THR A 163 4.97 9.63 -23.89
CA THR A 163 4.07 9.69 -22.74
C THR A 163 2.76 8.98 -23.10
N TYR A 164 2.72 7.71 -22.79
CA TYR A 164 1.59 6.83 -23.01
C TYR A 164 0.54 7.11 -21.92
N GLY A 165 -0.58 7.73 -22.28
CA GLY A 165 -1.69 8.03 -21.35
C GLY A 165 -2.38 6.76 -20.83
N PHE A 166 -3.30 6.85 -19.87
CA PHE A 166 -4.02 5.67 -19.32
C PHE A 166 -4.65 4.76 -20.38
N ALA A 167 -5.05 5.31 -21.53
CA ALA A 167 -5.57 4.53 -22.66
C ALA A 167 -4.53 3.57 -23.29
N SER A 168 -3.23 3.88 -23.12
CA SER A 168 -2.14 3.02 -23.60
C SER A 168 -2.03 1.70 -22.86
N LEU A 169 -2.48 1.63 -21.59
CA LEU A 169 -2.50 0.39 -20.81
C LEU A 169 -3.38 -0.66 -21.49
N PHE A 170 -4.38 -0.22 -22.23
CA PHE A 170 -5.28 -1.06 -23.03
C PHE A 170 -4.89 -1.12 -24.52
N SER A 171 -3.80 -0.47 -24.92
CA SER A 171 -3.39 -0.40 -26.34
C SER A 171 -2.85 -1.71 -26.90
N SER A 172 -2.38 -2.61 -26.04
CA SER A 172 -1.92 -3.95 -26.44
C SER A 172 -2.69 -5.00 -25.66
N TRP A 173 -3.11 -6.07 -26.35
CA TRP A 173 -3.86 -7.18 -25.74
C TRP A 173 -3.13 -7.80 -24.55
N THR A 174 -1.81 -7.96 -24.64
CA THR A 174 -0.99 -8.51 -23.55
C THR A 174 -0.95 -7.58 -22.35
N LEU A 175 -0.86 -6.26 -22.58
CA LEU A 175 -0.83 -5.27 -21.51
C LEU A 175 -2.20 -5.11 -20.85
N ALA A 176 -3.26 -5.11 -21.65
CA ALA A 176 -4.65 -5.09 -21.19
C ALA A 176 -4.95 -6.32 -20.34
N LYS A 177 -4.57 -7.52 -20.81
CA LYS A 177 -4.76 -8.77 -20.06
C LYS A 177 -4.03 -8.74 -18.72
N ASN A 178 -2.76 -8.35 -18.71
CA ASN A 178 -1.97 -8.30 -17.47
C ASN A 178 -2.53 -7.26 -16.50
N THR A 179 -2.92 -6.08 -16.99
CA THR A 179 -3.53 -5.03 -16.16
C THR A 179 -4.85 -5.51 -15.56
N SER A 180 -5.73 -6.09 -16.37
CA SER A 180 -7.02 -6.61 -15.90
C SER A 180 -6.86 -7.71 -14.86
N LEU A 181 -5.90 -8.63 -15.04
CA LEU A 181 -5.60 -9.67 -14.05
C LEU A 181 -5.10 -9.06 -12.74
N ILE A 182 -4.21 -8.07 -12.79
CA ILE A 182 -3.70 -7.39 -11.58
C ILE A 182 -4.85 -6.66 -10.86
N MET A 183 -5.72 -5.97 -11.59
CA MET A 183 -6.89 -5.30 -11.02
C MET A 183 -7.85 -6.29 -10.35
N MET A 184 -8.12 -7.43 -10.99
CA MET A 184 -8.95 -8.49 -10.41
C MET A 184 -8.33 -9.07 -9.14
N CYS A 185 -7.03 -9.40 -9.16
CA CYS A 185 -6.32 -9.89 -7.98
C CYS A 185 -6.40 -8.89 -6.82
N TRP A 186 -6.26 -7.59 -7.12
CA TRP A 186 -6.32 -6.55 -6.11
C TRP A 186 -7.73 -6.40 -5.53
N LEU A 187 -8.77 -6.45 -6.37
CA LEU A 187 -10.17 -6.41 -5.93
C LEU A 187 -10.51 -7.59 -5.02
N ILE A 188 -10.12 -8.81 -5.41
CA ILE A 188 -10.34 -10.03 -4.60
C ILE A 188 -9.60 -9.92 -3.27
N ASN A 189 -8.35 -9.44 -3.28
CA ASN A 189 -7.58 -9.25 -2.07
C ASN A 189 -8.24 -8.22 -1.12
N MET A 190 -8.67 -7.08 -1.64
CA MET A 190 -9.37 -6.06 -0.85
C MET A 190 -10.67 -6.60 -0.26
N LEU A 191 -11.50 -7.25 -1.08
CA LEU A 191 -12.75 -7.83 -0.61
C LEU A 191 -12.52 -8.85 0.51
N SER A 192 -11.55 -9.74 0.33
CA SER A 192 -11.22 -10.77 1.32
C SER A 192 -10.69 -10.15 2.62
N TYR A 193 -9.78 -9.18 2.52
CA TYR A 193 -9.21 -8.48 3.65
C TYR A 193 -10.28 -7.75 4.47
N TYR A 194 -11.11 -6.91 3.83
CA TYR A 194 -12.16 -6.18 4.54
C TYR A 194 -13.24 -7.11 5.10
N THR A 195 -13.56 -8.20 4.41
CA THR A 195 -14.52 -9.19 4.94
C THR A 195 -14.03 -9.80 6.24
N LEU A 196 -12.76 -10.19 6.33
CA LEU A 196 -12.17 -10.73 7.55
C LEU A 196 -12.15 -9.69 8.67
N THR A 197 -11.70 -8.49 8.36
CA THR A 197 -11.62 -7.38 9.33
C THR A 197 -12.98 -6.95 9.86
N LEU A 198 -14.01 -6.91 9.01
CA LEU A 198 -15.38 -6.65 9.44
C LEU A 198 -16.00 -7.83 10.20
N ASN A 199 -15.54 -9.05 9.97
CA ASN A 199 -16.04 -10.22 10.70
C ASN A 199 -15.51 -10.27 12.14
N VAL A 200 -14.32 -9.73 12.40
CA VAL A 200 -13.72 -9.71 13.74
C VAL A 200 -14.56 -8.97 14.78
N THR A 201 -15.37 -7.99 14.37
CA THR A 201 -16.32 -7.32 15.28
C THR A 201 -17.50 -8.21 15.68
N ASN A 202 -17.83 -9.24 14.88
CA ASN A 202 -18.88 -10.22 15.16
C ASN A 202 -18.38 -11.43 15.97
N MET A 203 -17.07 -11.56 16.19
CA MET A 203 -16.51 -12.63 17.01
C MET A 203 -16.81 -12.38 18.50
N SER A 204 -17.18 -13.44 19.21
CA SER A 204 -17.39 -13.40 20.67
C SER A 204 -16.10 -13.04 21.39
N GLY A 205 -16.12 -12.00 22.23
CA GLY A 205 -14.97 -11.56 23.02
C GLY A 205 -14.81 -10.03 23.02
N ASN A 206 -13.62 -9.56 23.37
CA ASN A 206 -13.28 -8.14 23.27
C ASN A 206 -12.87 -7.81 21.81
N PRO A 207 -13.62 -6.94 21.10
CA PRO A 207 -13.36 -6.67 19.68
C PRO A 207 -12.00 -6.00 19.43
N PHE A 208 -11.51 -5.19 20.37
CA PHE A 208 -10.19 -4.54 20.27
C PHE A 208 -9.06 -5.57 20.34
N LEU A 209 -9.19 -6.56 21.22
CA LEU A 209 -8.20 -7.62 21.37
C LEU A 209 -8.22 -8.58 20.18
N ASN A 210 -9.41 -8.92 19.67
CA ASN A 210 -9.55 -9.76 18.47
C ASN A 210 -8.91 -9.07 17.25
N PHE A 211 -9.09 -7.76 17.09
CA PHE A 211 -8.44 -6.98 16.03
C PHE A 211 -6.92 -6.94 16.17
N PHE A 212 -6.42 -6.79 17.40
CA PHE A 212 -4.98 -6.85 17.68
C PHE A 212 -4.38 -8.20 17.29
N TRP A 213 -5.04 -9.31 17.66
CA TRP A 213 -4.57 -10.65 17.27
C TRP A 213 -4.60 -10.87 15.77
N GLN A 214 -5.64 -10.37 15.07
CA GLN A 214 -5.71 -10.43 13.62
C GLN A 214 -4.52 -9.69 12.98
N ALA A 215 -4.25 -8.45 13.40
CA ALA A 215 -3.13 -7.67 12.90
C ALA A 215 -1.79 -8.34 13.19
N LEU A 216 -1.60 -8.92 14.39
CA LEU A 216 -0.36 -9.58 14.76
C LEU A 216 -0.03 -10.78 13.85
N VAL A 217 -1.04 -11.51 13.37
CA VAL A 217 -0.86 -12.65 12.45
C VAL A 217 -0.36 -12.22 11.06
N GLU A 218 -0.52 -10.95 10.69
CA GLU A 218 0.02 -10.43 9.41
C GLU A 218 1.55 -10.39 9.39
N LEU A 219 2.20 -10.15 10.54
CA LEU A 219 3.67 -10.09 10.65
C LEU A 219 4.36 -11.39 10.17
N PRO A 220 4.04 -12.57 10.74
CA PRO A 220 4.61 -13.82 10.24
C PRO A 220 4.13 -14.10 8.80
N GLY A 221 2.90 -13.71 8.45
CA GLY A 221 2.36 -13.84 7.10
C GLY A 221 3.24 -13.15 6.04
N TYR A 222 3.67 -11.91 6.27
CA TYR A 222 4.54 -11.18 5.35
C TYR A 222 5.94 -11.77 5.23
N THR A 223 6.54 -12.21 6.35
CA THR A 223 7.87 -12.84 6.33
C THR A 223 7.85 -14.15 5.55
N LEU A 224 6.85 -15.01 5.79
CA LEU A 224 6.64 -16.24 5.03
C LEU A 224 6.35 -15.93 3.56
N GLY A 225 5.48 -14.96 3.29
CA GLY A 225 5.15 -14.52 1.93
C GLY A 225 6.38 -14.11 1.13
N LYS A 226 7.32 -13.36 1.75
CA LYS A 226 8.61 -13.03 1.12
C LYS A 226 9.44 -14.28 0.86
N VAL A 227 9.67 -15.12 1.87
CA VAL A 227 10.52 -16.32 1.73
C VAL A 227 10.00 -17.24 0.64
N PHE A 228 8.68 -17.46 0.60
CA PHE A 228 8.06 -18.27 -0.45
C PHE A 228 8.12 -17.61 -1.83
N SER A 229 7.94 -16.28 -1.90
CA SER A 229 8.07 -15.51 -3.14
C SER A 229 9.47 -15.61 -3.74
N ASP A 230 10.50 -15.51 -2.89
CA ASP A 230 11.90 -15.55 -3.32
C ASP A 230 12.31 -16.97 -3.75
N ARG A 231 11.76 -18.02 -3.11
CA ARG A 231 12.13 -19.42 -3.38
C ARG A 231 11.34 -20.10 -4.50
N PHE A 232 10.03 -19.90 -4.57
CA PHE A 232 9.13 -20.58 -5.52
C PHE A 232 8.67 -19.68 -6.68
N GLY A 233 8.99 -18.39 -6.60
CA GLY A 233 8.63 -17.38 -7.59
C GLY A 233 7.25 -16.76 -7.33
N ARG A 234 7.17 -15.44 -7.52
CA ARG A 234 6.01 -14.57 -7.20
C ARG A 234 4.65 -15.08 -7.69
N ARG A 235 4.58 -15.63 -8.90
CA ARG A 235 3.31 -16.11 -9.50
C ARG A 235 2.71 -17.28 -8.73
N TRP A 236 3.55 -18.25 -8.35
CA TRP A 236 3.09 -19.47 -7.69
C TRP A 236 2.70 -19.19 -6.25
N THR A 237 3.49 -18.37 -5.55
CA THR A 237 3.18 -17.93 -4.19
C THR A 237 1.82 -17.23 -4.11
N GLN A 238 1.51 -16.35 -5.07
CA GLN A 238 0.22 -15.66 -5.13
C GLN A 238 -0.94 -16.62 -5.42
N SER A 239 -0.81 -17.50 -6.42
CA SER A 239 -1.85 -18.48 -6.73
C SER A 239 -2.14 -19.44 -5.58
N ILE A 240 -1.10 -19.95 -4.91
CA ILE A 240 -1.24 -20.81 -3.74
C ILE A 240 -1.93 -20.05 -2.59
N GLY A 241 -1.57 -18.78 -2.37
CA GLY A 241 -2.21 -17.93 -1.37
C GLY A 241 -3.73 -17.82 -1.58
N PHE A 242 -4.18 -17.54 -2.80
CA PHE A 242 -5.62 -17.48 -3.10
C PHE A 242 -6.33 -18.82 -2.88
N ILE A 243 -5.69 -19.94 -3.24
CA ILE A 243 -6.27 -21.28 -3.02
C ILE A 243 -6.43 -21.55 -1.52
N VAL A 244 -5.42 -21.22 -0.71
CA VAL A 244 -5.46 -21.40 0.75
C VAL A 244 -6.57 -20.55 1.36
N ILE A 245 -6.75 -19.30 0.91
CA ILE A 245 -7.84 -18.44 1.38
C ILE A 245 -9.19 -19.09 1.06
N VAL A 246 -9.41 -19.54 -0.17
CA VAL A 246 -10.68 -20.20 -0.57
C VAL A 246 -10.94 -21.45 0.28
N LEU A 247 -9.94 -22.31 0.47
CA LEU A 247 -10.07 -23.51 1.30
C LEU A 247 -10.37 -23.17 2.77
N SER A 248 -9.73 -22.14 3.32
CA SER A 248 -9.99 -21.72 4.70
C SER A 248 -11.41 -21.18 4.88
N CYS A 249 -11.90 -20.35 3.94
CA CYS A 249 -13.25 -19.79 3.98
C CYS A 249 -14.32 -20.87 3.83
N THR A 250 -14.14 -21.87 2.95
CA THR A 250 -15.12 -22.95 2.79
C THR A 250 -15.22 -23.83 4.03
N VAL A 251 -14.10 -24.12 4.69
CA VAL A 251 -14.08 -24.84 5.97
C VAL A 251 -14.82 -24.05 7.05
N LEU A 252 -14.56 -22.75 7.18
CA LEU A 252 -15.24 -21.89 8.16
C LEU A 252 -16.76 -21.84 7.94
N VAL A 253 -17.21 -21.72 6.68
CA VAL A 253 -18.63 -21.75 6.34
C VAL A 253 -19.25 -23.12 6.68
N GLY A 254 -18.54 -24.21 6.39
CA GLY A 254 -18.99 -25.56 6.76
C GLY A 254 -19.20 -25.73 8.26
N ILE A 255 -18.27 -25.22 9.08
CA ILE A 255 -18.39 -25.24 10.55
C ILE A 255 -19.57 -24.37 11.02
N SER A 256 -19.76 -23.20 10.43
CA SER A 256 -20.87 -22.30 10.78
C SER A 256 -22.23 -22.93 10.51
N ILE A 257 -22.39 -23.59 9.35
CA ILE A 257 -23.62 -24.29 8.98
C ILE A 257 -23.88 -25.47 9.93
N GLY A 258 -22.83 -26.23 10.26
CA GLY A 258 -22.92 -27.34 11.23
C GLY A 258 -23.36 -26.88 12.61
N LYS A 259 -22.81 -25.76 13.09
CA LYS A 259 -23.22 -25.13 14.35
C LYS A 259 -24.68 -24.69 14.27
N GLN A 260 -25.09 -24.00 13.21
CA GLN A 260 -26.47 -23.51 13.08
C GLN A 260 -27.51 -24.65 13.02
N ARG A 261 -27.19 -25.79 12.40
CA ARG A 261 -28.03 -27.00 12.45
C ARG A 261 -28.10 -27.61 13.84
N ALA A 262 -26.97 -27.71 14.54
CA ALA A 262 -26.96 -28.22 15.91
C ALA A 262 -27.78 -27.32 16.87
N TRP A 263 -27.80 -26.00 16.65
CA TRP A 263 -28.66 -25.08 17.40
C TRP A 263 -30.15 -25.24 17.04
N SER A 264 -30.51 -25.50 15.78
CA SER A 264 -31.92 -25.75 15.42
C SER A 264 -32.46 -27.06 16.00
N ASP A 265 -31.62 -28.09 16.12
CA ASP A 265 -32.00 -29.40 16.66
C ASP A 265 -32.14 -29.39 18.21
N VAL A 266 -31.60 -28.38 18.90
CA VAL A 266 -31.73 -28.20 20.36
C VAL A 266 -32.94 -27.33 20.72
N VAL A 267 -33.41 -26.51 19.78
CA VAL A 267 -34.53 -25.55 20.00
C VAL A 267 -35.89 -26.14 19.58
N LEU A 268 -35.91 -27.22 18.78
CA LEU A 268 -37.09 -28.02 18.44
C LEU A 268 -37.22 -29.24 19.37
#